data_AF-A0A9E2Y1Z8-F1
#
_entry.id   AF-A0A9E2Y1Z8-F1
#
_cell.length_a   1.000
_cell.length_b   1.000
_cell.length_c   1.000
_cell.angle_alpha   90.00
_cell.angle_beta   90.00
_cell.angle_gamma   90.00
#
_symmetry.space_group_name_H-M   'P 1'
#
loop_
_entity.id
_entity.type
_entity.pdbx_description
1 polymer ?
#
loop_
_entity_poly.entity_id
_entity_poly.type
_entity_poly.pdbx_seq_one_letter_code
_entity_poly.pdbx_strand_id
1 'polypeptide(L)'
;MFEDFGKPNVATLLTLGLVSAVLPKLLPQMGPAVGTAVKIVIDLFTESEAEAAEELIEALVSSTMAEISKEVARPGDPQQSRQAIKRTIEHFKHRARRRAHHWGADEGDRKRRYRRHLAKLRAAMNRATNQHADWRRDILDDLGESLDEAG
;
A
#
# COMPACT_ATOMS: atom_id res chain seq x y z
N MET A 1 -14.92 40.21 -11.98
CA MET A 1 -14.82 39.21 -13.05
C MET A 1 -14.44 37.91 -12.36
N PHE A 2 -15.43 37.07 -12.10
CA PHE A 2 -15.27 35.80 -11.38
C PHE A 2 -15.13 34.65 -12.39
N GLU A 3 -14.26 33.69 -12.02
CA GLU A 3 -14.34 32.23 -12.27
C GLU A 3 -14.13 31.69 -13.70
N ASP A 4 -13.03 30.96 -13.91
CA ASP A 4 -13.09 29.55 -14.34
C ASP A 4 -11.75 28.82 -14.05
N PHE A 5 -11.53 28.40 -12.80
CA PHE A 5 -10.52 27.39 -12.41
C PHE A 5 -11.23 26.10 -11.92
N GLY A 6 -12.42 25.82 -12.47
CA GLY A 6 -13.32 24.80 -11.97
C GLY A 6 -13.80 23.87 -13.06
N LYS A 7 -12.92 23.02 -13.60
CA LYS A 7 -13.29 21.76 -14.26
C LYS A 7 -12.09 20.81 -14.27
N PRO A 8 -11.99 19.83 -13.35
CA PRO A 8 -11.18 18.66 -13.64
C PRO A 8 -11.75 18.05 -14.91
N ASN A 9 -10.98 18.08 -16.00
CA ASN A 9 -11.37 17.52 -17.27
C ASN A 9 -11.63 16.03 -17.04
N VAL A 10 -12.91 15.63 -17.07
CA VAL A 10 -13.35 14.25 -16.83
C VAL A 10 -12.68 13.29 -17.81
N ALA A 11 -12.30 13.79 -19.00
CA ALA A 11 -11.49 13.05 -19.96
C ALA A 11 -10.09 12.68 -19.43
N THR A 12 -9.45 13.55 -18.64
CA THR A 12 -8.12 13.29 -18.05
C THR A 12 -8.19 12.30 -16.89
N LEU A 13 -9.28 12.31 -16.11
CA LEU A 13 -9.52 11.30 -15.06
C LEU A 13 -9.91 9.94 -15.67
N LEU A 14 -10.67 9.94 -16.78
CA LEU A 14 -11.03 8.71 -17.50
C LEU A 14 -9.84 8.07 -18.22
N THR A 15 -8.91 8.86 -18.77
CA THR A 15 -7.68 8.30 -19.39
C THR A 15 -6.75 7.67 -18.36
N LEU A 16 -6.58 8.27 -17.18
CA LEU A 16 -5.84 7.63 -16.07
C LEU A 16 -6.54 6.36 -15.55
N GLY A 17 -7.88 6.38 -15.44
CA GLY A 17 -8.67 5.21 -15.05
C GLY A 17 -8.63 4.06 -16.05
N LEU A 18 -8.60 4.36 -17.36
CA LEU A 18 -8.50 3.35 -18.42
C LEU A 18 -7.09 2.74 -18.50
N VAL A 19 -6.03 3.53 -18.31
CA VAL A 19 -4.65 2.99 -18.24
C VAL A 19 -4.50 2.05 -17.04
N SER A 20 -5.14 2.37 -15.91
CA SER A 20 -5.22 1.51 -14.71
C SER A 20 -6.02 0.22 -14.95
N ALA A 21 -7.06 0.24 -15.79
CA ALA A 21 -7.93 -0.91 -16.02
C ALA A 21 -7.41 -1.88 -17.10
N VAL A 22 -6.58 -1.40 -18.04
CA VAL A 22 -6.03 -2.23 -19.14
C VAL A 22 -4.70 -2.89 -18.77
N LEU A 23 -3.88 -2.27 -17.91
CA LEU A 23 -2.62 -2.86 -17.44
C LEU A 23 -2.79 -4.27 -16.84
N PRO A 24 -3.76 -4.53 -15.93
CA PRO A 24 -3.93 -5.83 -15.30
C PRO A 24 -4.29 -6.96 -16.26
N LYS A 25 -4.91 -6.63 -17.41
CA LYS A 25 -5.33 -7.62 -18.41
C LYS A 25 -4.22 -8.02 -19.39
N LEU A 26 -3.17 -7.23 -19.53
CA LEU A 26 -2.01 -7.53 -20.38
C LEU A 26 -0.82 -8.14 -19.60
N LEU A 27 -0.93 -8.25 -18.27
CA LEU A 27 0.09 -8.78 -17.39
C LEU A 27 0.23 -10.32 -17.28
N PRO A 28 -0.66 -11.21 -17.78
CA PRO A 28 -0.47 -12.63 -17.50
C PRO A 28 0.63 -13.31 -18.34
N GLN A 29 1.34 -12.59 -19.23
CA GLN A 29 2.32 -13.19 -20.14
C GLN A 29 3.73 -12.58 -20.12
N MET A 30 4.04 -11.61 -19.26
CA MET A 30 5.37 -10.98 -19.29
C MET A 30 6.19 -11.34 -18.05
N GLY A 31 7.27 -12.07 -18.31
CA GLY A 31 8.22 -12.58 -17.32
C GLY A 31 9.00 -11.49 -16.56
N PRO A 32 10.13 -11.85 -15.91
CA PRO A 32 10.78 -11.07 -14.85
C PRO A 32 11.23 -9.62 -15.19
N ALA A 33 11.07 -9.17 -16.44
CA ALA A 33 11.35 -7.81 -16.89
C ALA A 33 10.40 -6.73 -16.32
N VAL A 34 9.20 -7.10 -15.82
CA VAL A 34 8.22 -6.14 -15.28
C VAL A 34 8.69 -5.48 -13.97
N GLY A 35 9.51 -6.18 -13.17
CA GLY A 35 10.09 -5.61 -11.95
C GLY A 35 11.00 -4.39 -12.22
N THR A 36 11.60 -4.34 -13.41
CA THR A 36 12.49 -3.25 -13.84
C THR A 36 11.71 -2.06 -14.41
N ALA A 37 10.59 -2.31 -15.12
CA ALA A 37 9.78 -1.25 -15.71
C ALA A 37 9.08 -0.36 -14.66
N VAL A 38 8.60 -0.94 -13.55
CA VAL A 38 8.05 -0.16 -12.43
C VAL A 38 9.11 0.77 -11.83
N LYS A 39 10.34 0.27 -11.67
CA LYS A 39 11.46 1.06 -11.16
C LYS A 39 11.78 2.27 -12.05
N ILE A 40 11.75 2.08 -13.37
CA ILE A 40 12.01 3.14 -14.36
C ILE A 40 10.91 4.21 -14.33
N VAL A 41 9.64 3.85 -14.14
CA VAL A 41 8.54 4.83 -14.06
C VAL A 41 8.65 5.70 -12.81
N ILE A 42 9.11 5.14 -11.67
CA ILE A 42 9.30 5.91 -10.44
C ILE A 42 10.51 6.85 -10.57
N ASP A 43 11.60 6.38 -11.16
CA ASP A 43 12.81 7.19 -11.36
C ASP A 43 12.58 8.35 -12.39
N LEU A 44 11.58 8.24 -13.26
CA LEU A 44 11.27 9.26 -14.28
C LEU A 44 10.29 10.36 -13.82
N PHE A 45 9.60 10.21 -12.68
CA PHE A 45 8.44 11.03 -12.33
C PHE A 45 8.61 11.99 -11.13
N THR A 46 9.77 12.07 -10.48
CA THR A 46 9.84 12.76 -9.17
C THR A 46 10.73 13.99 -9.11
N GLU A 47 10.10 15.10 -8.74
CA GLU A 47 10.66 16.44 -8.51
C GLU A 47 11.45 16.56 -7.19
N SER A 48 11.45 15.52 -6.33
CA SER A 48 12.54 15.26 -5.37
C SER A 48 12.56 13.79 -4.94
N GLU A 49 13.73 13.24 -4.62
CA GLU A 49 13.90 11.84 -4.14
C GLU A 49 13.00 11.48 -2.93
N ALA A 50 12.61 12.49 -2.14
CA ALA A 50 11.75 12.32 -0.98
C ALA A 50 10.29 12.00 -1.34
N GLU A 51 9.77 12.59 -2.41
CA GLU A 51 8.42 12.32 -2.91
C GLU A 51 8.33 10.92 -3.50
N ALA A 52 9.36 10.50 -4.25
CA ALA A 52 9.47 9.14 -4.78
C ALA A 52 9.45 8.09 -3.66
N ALA A 53 10.22 8.34 -2.60
CA ALA A 53 10.26 7.45 -1.45
C ALA A 53 8.88 7.33 -0.76
N GLU A 54 8.08 8.39 -0.75
CA GLU A 54 6.74 8.40 -0.17
C GLU A 54 5.74 7.62 -1.03
N GLU A 55 5.68 7.87 -2.33
CA GLU A 55 4.82 7.11 -3.25
C GLU A 55 5.06 5.61 -3.17
N LEU A 56 6.32 5.23 -2.95
CA LEU A 56 6.73 3.84 -2.82
C LEU A 56 6.27 3.18 -1.53
N ILE A 57 6.19 3.94 -0.44
CA ILE A 57 5.58 3.49 0.81
C ILE A 57 4.08 3.31 0.58
N GLU A 58 3.44 4.29 -0.07
CA GLU A 58 2.00 4.29 -0.33
C GLU A 58 1.57 3.15 -1.25
N ALA A 59 2.35 2.84 -2.30
CA ALA A 59 2.10 1.69 -3.16
C ALA A 59 2.18 0.35 -2.39
N LEU A 60 3.14 0.22 -1.47
CA LEU A 60 3.27 -0.99 -0.65
C LEU A 60 2.11 -1.12 0.34
N VAL A 61 1.70 -0.02 0.97
CA VAL A 61 0.53 -0.01 1.87
C VAL A 61 -0.76 -0.30 1.12
N SER A 62 -0.97 0.33 -0.05
CA SER A 62 -2.16 0.13 -0.88
C SER A 62 -2.29 -1.32 -1.35
N SER A 63 -1.22 -1.91 -1.87
CA SER A 63 -1.23 -3.33 -2.27
C SER A 63 -1.51 -4.27 -1.10
N THR A 64 -0.94 -3.99 0.08
CA THR A 64 -1.19 -4.77 1.30
C THR A 64 -2.65 -4.65 1.75
N MET A 65 -3.20 -3.44 1.77
CA MET A 65 -4.62 -3.23 2.10
C MET A 65 -5.55 -3.91 1.09
N ALA A 66 -5.20 -3.95 -0.20
CA ALA A 66 -5.98 -4.68 -1.18
C ALA A 66 -6.01 -6.20 -0.92
N GLU A 67 -4.89 -6.78 -0.46
CA GLU A 67 -4.85 -8.18 -0.01
C GLU A 67 -5.70 -8.38 1.26
N ILE A 68 -5.56 -7.52 2.26
CA ILE A 68 -6.36 -7.57 3.50
C ILE A 68 -7.86 -7.46 3.20
N SER A 69 -8.27 -6.51 2.37
CA SER A 69 -9.67 -6.31 1.98
C SER A 69 -10.25 -7.54 1.26
N LYS A 70 -9.45 -8.27 0.47
CA LYS A 70 -9.88 -9.53 -0.15
C LYS A 70 -10.15 -10.60 0.90
N GLU A 71 -9.27 -10.75 1.89
CA GLU A 71 -9.43 -11.73 2.98
C GLU A 71 -10.61 -11.40 3.90
N VAL A 72 -10.86 -10.11 4.12
CA VAL A 72 -12.00 -9.60 4.91
C VAL A 72 -13.33 -9.79 4.18
N ALA A 73 -13.36 -9.59 2.85
CA ALA A 73 -14.54 -9.77 2.02
C ALA A 73 -14.85 -11.25 1.73
N ARG A 74 -13.87 -12.14 1.87
CA ARG A 74 -14.03 -13.57 1.61
C ARG A 74 -15.07 -14.17 2.57
N PRO A 75 -16.15 -14.80 2.05
CA PRO A 75 -17.07 -15.53 2.90
C PRO A 75 -16.37 -16.78 3.46
N GLY A 76 -16.39 -16.95 4.78
CA GLY A 76 -15.72 -18.06 5.42
C GLY A 76 -15.48 -17.88 6.91
N ASP A 77 -14.65 -18.78 7.45
CA ASP A 77 -14.27 -18.85 8.85
C ASP A 77 -13.42 -17.62 9.27
N PRO A 78 -13.88 -16.83 10.28
CA PRO A 78 -13.12 -15.71 10.83
C PRO A 78 -11.68 -16.05 11.24
N GLN A 79 -11.45 -17.27 11.71
CA GLN A 79 -10.13 -17.72 12.15
C GLN A 79 -9.17 -17.90 10.97
N GLN A 80 -9.66 -18.37 9.83
CA GLN A 80 -8.87 -18.46 8.60
C GLN A 80 -8.53 -17.07 8.06
N SER A 81 -9.51 -16.16 8.01
CA SER A 81 -9.26 -14.77 7.59
C SER A 81 -8.24 -14.09 8.50
N ARG A 82 -8.34 -14.28 9.82
CA ARG A 82 -7.35 -13.78 10.80
C ARG A 82 -5.93 -14.28 10.49
N GLN A 83 -5.77 -15.58 10.24
CA GLN A 83 -4.46 -16.15 9.92
C GLN A 83 -3.90 -15.64 8.59
N ALA A 84 -4.75 -15.48 7.57
CA ALA A 84 -4.35 -14.94 6.28
C ALA A 84 -3.87 -13.49 6.40
N ILE A 85 -4.65 -12.63 7.07
CA ILE A 85 -4.32 -11.23 7.32
C ILE A 85 -3.00 -11.12 8.12
N LYS A 86 -2.82 -11.97 9.15
CA LYS A 86 -1.56 -12.02 9.90
C LYS A 86 -0.36 -12.32 9.00
N ARG A 87 -0.47 -13.29 8.08
CA ARG A 87 0.60 -13.61 7.12
C ARG A 87 0.87 -12.44 6.16
N THR A 88 -0.17 -11.78 5.69
CA THR A 88 -0.05 -10.57 4.85
C THR A 88 0.68 -9.45 5.58
N ILE A 89 0.38 -9.21 6.86
CA ILE A 89 1.09 -8.22 7.69
C ILE A 89 2.56 -8.60 7.89
N GLU A 90 2.87 -9.86 8.15
CA GLU A 90 4.26 -10.31 8.28
C GLU A 90 5.06 -10.17 6.97
N HIS A 91 4.43 -10.46 5.82
CA HIS A 91 5.03 -10.18 4.51
C HIS A 91 5.28 -8.69 4.29
N PHE A 92 4.34 -7.83 4.70
CA PHE A 92 4.53 -6.38 4.66
C PHE A 92 5.72 -5.96 5.53
N LYS A 93 5.78 -6.40 6.80
CA LYS A 93 6.89 -6.11 7.72
C LYS A 93 8.24 -6.51 7.11
N HIS A 94 8.33 -7.69 6.52
CA HIS A 94 9.54 -8.15 5.84
C HIS A 94 9.95 -7.26 4.66
N ARG A 95 9.01 -6.91 3.77
CA ARG A 95 9.26 -6.02 2.63
C ARG A 95 9.66 -4.61 3.08
N ALA A 96 8.95 -4.05 4.06
CA ALA A 96 9.23 -2.74 4.64
C ALA A 96 10.63 -2.69 5.25
N ARG A 97 11.03 -3.72 6.02
CA ARG A 97 12.37 -3.82 6.60
C ARG A 97 13.44 -3.89 5.52
N ARG A 98 13.27 -4.75 4.51
CA ARG A 98 14.19 -4.84 3.36
C ARG A 98 14.36 -3.50 2.64
N ARG A 99 13.26 -2.78 2.40
CA ARG A 99 13.27 -1.49 1.70
C ARG A 99 13.92 -0.40 2.53
N ALA A 100 13.63 -0.37 3.83
CA ALA A 100 14.29 0.52 4.77
C ALA A 100 15.81 0.28 4.81
N HIS A 101 16.27 -0.98 4.85
CA HIS A 101 17.69 -1.31 4.78
C HIS A 101 18.35 -0.88 3.46
N HIS A 102 17.65 -1.04 2.34
CA HIS A 102 18.19 -0.73 1.02
C HIS A 102 18.39 0.78 0.79
N TRP A 103 17.55 1.62 1.39
CA TRP A 103 17.53 3.07 1.14
C TRP A 103 17.85 3.94 2.34
N GLY A 104 18.06 3.35 3.52
CA GLY A 104 18.47 4.09 4.69
C GLY A 104 19.96 4.39 4.64
N ALA A 105 20.31 5.67 4.80
CA ALA A 105 21.70 6.14 4.79
C ALA A 105 22.52 5.55 5.96
N ASP A 106 21.88 5.39 7.12
CA ASP A 106 22.45 4.83 8.33
C ASP A 106 21.40 4.04 9.12
N GLU A 107 21.80 3.43 10.24
CA GLU A 107 20.92 2.61 11.07
C GLU A 107 19.73 3.39 11.66
N GLY A 108 19.92 4.67 12.01
CA GLY A 108 18.86 5.54 12.48
C GLY A 108 17.84 5.83 11.38
N ASP A 109 18.31 6.14 10.17
CA ASP A 109 17.43 6.38 9.02
C ASP A 109 16.67 5.11 8.60
N ARG A 110 17.32 3.94 8.62
CA ARG A 110 16.66 2.63 8.38
C ARG A 110 15.52 2.40 9.37
N LYS A 111 15.77 2.59 10.67
CA LYS A 111 14.73 2.45 11.70
C LYS A 111 13.60 3.44 11.51
N ARG A 112 13.91 4.71 11.24
CA ARG A 112 12.91 5.77 10.98
C ARG A 112 12.04 5.44 9.76
N ARG A 113 12.65 5.01 8.65
CA ARG A 113 11.92 4.60 7.44
C ARG A 113 11.05 3.38 7.70
N TYR A 114 11.55 2.38 8.41
CA TYR A 114 10.75 1.20 8.77
C TYR A 114 9.54 1.58 9.62
N ARG A 115 9.72 2.41 10.66
CA ARG A 115 8.62 2.93 11.49
C ARG A 115 7.58 3.71 10.67
N ARG A 116 8.02 4.49 9.67
CA ARG A 116 7.09 5.21 8.75
C ARG A 116 6.21 4.25 7.96
N HIS A 117 6.75 3.13 7.48
CA HIS A 117 5.95 2.10 6.80
C HIS A 117 4.87 1.52 7.74
N LEU A 118 5.25 1.14 8.96
CA LEU A 118 4.31 0.59 9.95
C LEU A 118 3.20 1.58 10.29
N ALA A 119 3.56 2.85 10.55
CA ALA A 119 2.60 3.90 10.86
C ALA A 119 1.59 4.13 9.73
N LYS A 120 2.04 4.14 8.47
CA LYS A 120 1.15 4.29 7.30
C LYS A 120 0.21 3.10 7.13
N LEU A 121 0.69 1.86 7.33
CA LEU A 121 -0.19 0.69 7.29
C LEU A 121 -1.23 0.73 8.41
N ARG A 122 -0.81 1.06 9.64
CA ARG A 122 -1.74 1.22 10.79
C ARG A 122 -2.82 2.26 10.49
N ALA A 123 -2.42 3.44 9.99
CA ALA A 123 -3.37 4.49 9.63
C ALA A 123 -4.35 4.02 8.54
N ALA A 124 -3.90 3.20 7.59
CA ALA A 124 -4.78 2.60 6.59
C ALA A 124 -5.73 1.56 7.19
N MET A 125 -5.25 0.69 8.09
CA MET A 125 -6.06 -0.29 8.80
C MET A 125 -7.12 0.39 9.67
N ASN A 126 -6.76 1.40 10.47
CA ASN A 126 -7.71 2.14 11.32
C ASN A 126 -8.82 2.80 10.50
N ARG A 127 -8.49 3.33 9.30
CA ARG A 127 -9.50 3.88 8.38
C ARG A 127 -10.44 2.80 7.86
N ALA A 128 -9.95 1.59 7.62
CA ALA A 128 -10.77 0.45 7.20
C ALA A 128 -11.61 -0.13 8.36
N THR A 129 -11.07 -0.15 9.59
CA THR A 129 -11.78 -0.59 10.80
C THR A 129 -13.08 0.20 10.99
N ASN A 130 -13.06 1.51 10.75
CA ASN A 130 -14.24 2.37 10.86
C ASN A 130 -15.32 2.11 9.78
N GLN A 131 -15.03 1.29 8.76
CA GLN A 131 -15.96 0.93 7.69
C GLN A 131 -16.65 -0.43 7.94
N HIS A 132 -16.31 -1.13 9.02
CA HIS A 132 -16.84 -2.45 9.36
C HIS A 132 -17.47 -2.47 10.76
N ALA A 133 -18.65 -3.10 10.88
CA ALA A 133 -19.39 -3.18 12.15
C ALA A 133 -19.29 -4.56 12.85
N ASP A 134 -18.68 -5.56 12.20
CA ASP A 134 -18.70 -6.96 12.64
C ASP A 134 -17.31 -7.45 13.10
N TRP A 135 -17.14 -8.76 13.32
CA TRP A 135 -15.88 -9.46 13.66
C TRP A 135 -14.64 -9.05 12.84
N ARG A 136 -14.85 -8.52 11.63
CA ARG A 136 -13.81 -7.96 10.76
C ARG A 136 -13.12 -6.76 11.40
N ARG A 137 -13.88 -5.92 12.11
CA ARG A 137 -13.40 -4.79 12.89
C ARG A 137 -12.42 -5.26 13.96
N ASP A 138 -12.80 -6.27 14.73
CA ASP A 138 -11.99 -6.80 15.84
C ASP A 138 -10.67 -7.40 15.36
N ILE A 139 -10.67 -8.06 14.19
CA ILE A 139 -9.44 -8.57 13.58
C ILE A 139 -8.51 -7.44 13.14
N LEU A 140 -9.05 -6.40 12.50
CA LEU A 140 -8.24 -5.28 12.02
C LEU A 140 -7.67 -4.45 13.18
N ASP A 141 -8.43 -4.30 14.26
CA ASP A 141 -7.98 -3.57 15.46
C ASP A 141 -6.83 -4.32 16.16
N ASP A 142 -7.04 -5.59 16.50
CA ASP A 142 -6.03 -6.44 17.17
C ASP A 142 -4.75 -6.60 16.33
N LEU A 143 -4.89 -6.83 15.03
CA LEU A 143 -3.72 -6.94 14.16
C LEU A 143 -3.06 -5.58 13.87
N GLY A 144 -3.81 -4.48 13.94
CA GLY A 144 -3.29 -3.12 13.84
C GLY A 144 -2.42 -2.75 15.04
N GLU A 145 -2.77 -3.22 16.24
CA GLU A 145 -1.98 -3.06 17.47
C GLU A 145 -0.62 -3.79 17.38
N SER A 146 -0.58 -4.96 16.72
CA SER A 146 0.67 -5.71 16.48
C SER A 146 1.73 -4.99 15.61
N LEU A 147 1.38 -3.83 15.05
CA LEU A 147 2.30 -2.94 14.34
C LEU A 147 3.11 -2.04 15.29
N ASP A 148 2.68 -1.86 16.55
CA ASP A 148 3.37 -1.04 17.56
C ASP A 148 4.50 -1.80 18.26
N GLU A 149 4.37 -3.12 18.42
CA GLU A 149 5.35 -3.96 19.13
C GLU A 149 6.67 -4.19 18.37
N ALA A 150 6.77 -3.74 17.12
CA ALA A 150 7.96 -3.93 16.27
C ALA A 150 8.96 -2.75 16.33
N GLY A 151 8.79 -1.83 17.29
CA GLY A 151 9.50 -0.56 17.43
C GLY A 151 10.85 -0.61 18.15
#